data_AF-A0A4Q0ISP2-F1
#
_entry.id   AF-A0A4Q0ISP2-F1
#
_cell.length_a   1.000
_cell.length_b   1.000
_cell.length_c   1.000
_cell.angle_alpha   90.00
_cell.angle_beta   90.00
_cell.angle_gamma   90.00
#
_symmetry.space_group_name_H-M   'P 1'
#
loop_
_entity.id
_entity.type
_entity.pdbx_description
1 polymer ?
#
loop_
_entity_poly.entity_id
_entity_poly.type
_entity_poly.pdbx_seq_one_letter_code
_entity_poly.pdbx_strand_id
1 'polypeptide(L)'
;MTNDIFSSRRFCLFIKQYAGENKKRFLQMTLGILGMLIFCTSILPVITGCYLHPSYNGIDTMWNKEESMFSFLLFLIVIISAASTFSSCDSKIKRISALTLPASTLEKFATCILFNVVAIYIVFFAGVLIADQIRVCTAPIYADPGAVIKPIPLSYLFSFGYIDGNTDISTFINDESMQAITMFTITGLLGLQAFFTLCSAIWPKRARLSGFVSLVGISIAFNTILFFSFRLVLNMYGMSFKFRWEEQFREMGMPTFMTIFYTINIIIIIGLYILSYKRLKEMESIERW
;
A
#
# COMPACT_ATOMS: atom_id res chain seq x y z
N MET A 1 -32.13 6.05 -26.22
CA MET A 1 -31.11 6.62 -25.30
C MET A 1 -29.95 5.65 -25.27
N THR A 2 -28.80 6.00 -25.85
CA THR A 2 -27.60 5.16 -25.73
C THR A 2 -27.22 5.13 -24.24
N ASN A 3 -27.18 3.91 -23.69
CA ASN A 3 -26.88 3.68 -22.29
C ASN A 3 -25.36 3.83 -22.13
N ASP A 4 -24.86 5.06 -22.19
CA ASP A 4 -23.43 5.35 -22.18
C ASP A 4 -22.87 5.09 -20.77
N ILE A 5 -22.34 3.87 -20.62
CA ILE A 5 -21.68 3.36 -19.41
C ILE A 5 -20.56 4.31 -18.94
N PHE A 6 -19.89 4.99 -19.88
CA PHE A 6 -18.83 5.95 -19.59
C PHE A 6 -18.78 7.07 -20.64
N SER A 7 -18.62 8.31 -20.19
CA SER A 7 -18.37 9.47 -21.06
C SER A 7 -17.23 10.32 -20.50
N SER A 8 -16.17 10.50 -21.29
CA SER A 8 -14.97 11.25 -20.87
C SER A 8 -15.26 12.70 -20.48
N ARG A 9 -16.24 13.34 -21.13
CA ARG A 9 -16.64 14.73 -20.82
C ARG A 9 -17.32 14.82 -19.46
N ARG A 10 -18.26 13.92 -19.15
CA ARG A 10 -18.92 13.85 -17.84
C ARG A 10 -17.91 13.52 -16.75
N PHE A 11 -17.03 12.55 -17.01
CA PHE A 11 -15.99 12.14 -16.08
C PHE A 11 -15.04 13.29 -15.71
N CYS A 12 -14.56 14.06 -16.69
CA CYS A 12 -13.69 15.21 -16.43
C CYS A 12 -14.39 16.31 -15.61
N LEU A 13 -15.66 16.60 -15.90
CA LEU A 13 -16.46 17.55 -15.11
C LEU A 13 -16.64 17.06 -13.67
N PHE A 14 -16.93 15.77 -13.49
CA PHE A 14 -17.09 15.17 -12.17
C PHE A 14 -15.79 15.19 -11.37
N ILE A 15 -14.64 14.91 -11.99
CA ILE A 15 -13.32 15.04 -11.35
C ILE A 15 -13.11 16.47 -10.83
N LYS A 16 -13.39 17.49 -11.65
CA LYS A 16 -13.22 18.89 -11.25
C LYS A 16 -14.12 19.26 -10.07
N GLN A 17 -15.38 18.83 -10.12
CA GLN A 17 -16.33 19.04 -9.02
C GLN A 17 -15.86 18.33 -7.74
N TYR A 18 -15.52 17.05 -7.84
CA TYR A 18 -15.09 16.22 -6.71
C TYR A 18 -13.81 16.76 -6.05
N ALA A 19 -12.86 17.22 -6.85
CA ALA A 19 -11.65 17.90 -6.39
C ALA A 19 -11.96 19.22 -5.68
N GLY A 20 -12.90 20.02 -6.22
CA GLY A 20 -13.33 21.28 -5.63
C GLY A 20 -14.01 21.10 -4.27
N GLU A 21 -14.93 20.15 -4.16
CA GLU A 21 -15.68 19.84 -2.93
C GLU A 21 -14.77 19.28 -1.83
N ASN A 22 -13.77 18.47 -2.19
CA ASN A 22 -12.87 17.82 -1.23
C ASN A 22 -11.50 18.51 -1.11
N LYS A 23 -11.29 19.71 -1.66
CA LYS A 23 -9.96 20.37 -1.72
C LYS A 23 -9.27 20.44 -0.37
N LYS A 24 -10.01 20.80 0.70
CA LYS A 24 -9.46 20.98 2.05
C LYS A 24 -8.96 19.65 2.61
N ARG A 25 -9.70 18.58 2.36
CA ARG A 25 -9.34 17.23 2.79
C ARG A 25 -8.10 16.73 2.07
N PHE A 26 -8.04 16.88 0.74
CA PHE A 26 -6.85 16.46 -0.01
C PHE A 26 -5.62 17.26 0.39
N LEU A 27 -5.76 18.58 0.57
CA LEU A 27 -4.69 19.43 1.08
C LEU A 27 -4.19 18.96 2.45
N GLN A 28 -5.10 18.67 3.38
CA GLN A 28 -4.75 18.16 4.71
C GLN A 28 -4.05 16.80 4.64
N MET A 29 -4.50 15.90 3.78
CA MET A 29 -3.85 14.59 3.58
C MET A 29 -2.44 14.76 3.00
N THR A 30 -2.28 15.58 1.97
CA THR A 30 -0.97 15.87 1.35
C THR A 30 0.00 16.51 2.34
N LEU A 31 -0.44 17.55 3.05
CA LEU A 31 0.39 18.21 4.07
C LEU A 31 0.72 17.27 5.24
N GLY A 32 -0.22 16.41 5.65
CA GLY A 32 0.01 15.42 6.69
C GLY A 32 1.06 14.37 6.29
N ILE A 33 0.99 13.86 5.05
CA ILE A 33 1.98 12.91 4.52
C ILE A 33 3.35 13.59 4.45
N LEU A 34 3.44 14.78 3.85
CA LEU A 34 4.70 15.53 3.74
C LEU A 34 5.29 15.85 5.11
N GLY A 35 4.48 16.38 6.02
CA GLY A 35 4.90 16.71 7.38
C GLY A 35 5.39 15.50 8.16
N MET A 36 4.70 14.36 8.03
CA MET A 36 5.13 13.11 8.68
C MET A 36 6.46 12.59 8.12
N LEU A 37 6.63 12.60 6.80
CA LEU A 37 7.88 12.16 6.16
C LEU A 37 9.06 13.06 6.55
N ILE A 38 8.88 14.38 6.52
CA ILE A 38 9.92 15.36 6.91
C ILE A 38 10.26 15.20 8.40
N PHE A 39 9.25 15.10 9.26
CA PHE A 39 9.45 14.94 10.69
C PHE A 39 10.26 13.69 11.01
N CYS A 40 9.86 12.55 10.43
CA CYS A 40 10.53 11.29 10.70
C CYS A 40 11.95 11.25 10.11
N THR A 41 12.19 11.76 8.90
CA THR A 41 13.53 11.82 8.29
C THR A 41 14.48 12.79 8.99
N SER A 42 13.96 13.86 9.59
CA SER A 42 14.78 14.84 10.31
C SER A 42 15.14 14.38 11.73
N ILE A 43 14.23 13.66 12.40
CA ILE A 43 14.40 13.26 13.81
C ILE A 43 15.09 11.90 13.95
N LEU A 44 14.81 10.96 13.05
CA LEU A 44 15.35 9.60 13.14
C LEU A 44 16.88 9.56 13.12
N PRO A 45 17.60 10.35 12.31
CA PRO A 45 19.07 10.37 12.36
C PRO A 45 19.61 10.87 13.70
N VAL A 46 18.90 11.83 14.33
CA VAL A 46 19.28 12.38 15.65
C VAL A 46 19.06 11.35 16.75
N ILE A 47 17.91 10.68 16.77
CA ILE A 47 17.59 9.65 17.78
C ILE A 47 18.53 8.46 17.66
N THR A 48 18.81 8.04 16.42
CA THR A 48 19.58 6.83 16.17
C THR A 48 21.09 7.05 16.16
N GLY A 49 21.54 8.31 16.24
CA GLY A 49 22.96 8.65 16.27
C GLY A 49 23.71 8.27 14.99
N CYS A 50 23.02 8.17 13.85
CA CYS A 50 23.58 7.64 12.60
C CYS A 50 24.83 8.38 12.11
N TYR A 51 24.92 9.69 12.33
CA TYR A 51 26.07 10.50 11.90
C TYR A 51 27.05 10.86 13.04
N LEU A 52 26.96 10.20 14.20
CA LEU A 52 27.91 10.42 15.31
C LEU A 52 29.27 9.75 15.06
N HIS A 53 29.35 8.89 14.05
CA HIS A 53 30.56 8.18 13.67
C HIS A 53 30.81 8.33 12.18
N PRO A 54 32.09 8.34 11.74
CA PRO A 54 32.43 8.40 10.33
C PRO A 54 31.84 7.20 9.58
N SER A 55 31.42 7.44 8.34
CA SER A 55 30.73 6.43 7.54
C SER A 55 31.68 5.29 7.14
N TYR A 56 31.26 4.05 7.38
CA TYR A 56 31.94 2.87 6.87
C TYR A 56 31.67 2.72 5.35
N ASN A 57 32.71 2.42 4.55
CA ASN A 57 32.64 2.21 3.10
C ASN A 57 32.08 3.37 2.24
N GLY A 58 32.01 4.60 2.77
CA GLY A 58 31.53 5.75 2.00
C GLY A 58 30.03 5.70 1.65
N ILE A 59 29.27 4.89 2.39
CA ILE A 59 27.83 4.73 2.27
C ILE A 59 27.14 5.55 3.36
N ASP A 60 26.03 6.18 3.01
CA ASP A 60 25.22 6.90 3.98
C ASP A 60 24.56 5.90 4.94
N THR A 61 24.90 6.03 6.22
CA THR A 61 24.44 5.15 7.31
C THR A 61 22.92 5.18 7.51
N MET A 62 22.25 6.19 6.95
CA MET A 62 20.83 6.42 7.13
C MET A 62 19.97 5.71 6.08
N TRP A 63 20.51 5.41 4.89
CA TRP A 63 19.73 4.87 3.77
C TRP A 63 18.89 3.65 4.13
N ASN A 64 19.46 2.68 4.86
CA ASN A 64 18.75 1.48 5.31
C ASN A 64 17.57 1.79 6.22
N LYS A 65 17.76 2.70 7.18
CA LYS A 65 16.74 3.05 8.17
C LYS A 65 15.64 3.90 7.54
N GLU A 66 16.03 4.83 6.68
CA GLU A 66 15.14 5.73 5.98
C GLU A 66 14.25 4.97 4.99
N GLU A 67 14.81 4.06 4.20
CA GLU A 67 14.04 3.23 3.29
C GLU A 67 13.06 2.32 4.05
N SER A 68 13.52 1.63 5.10
CA SER A 68 12.66 0.72 5.89
C SER A 68 11.47 1.49 6.50
N MET A 69 11.73 2.70 6.98
CA MET A 69 10.72 3.60 7.51
C MET A 69 9.74 4.08 6.43
N PHE A 70 10.23 4.51 5.26
CA PHE A 70 9.37 4.90 4.14
C PHE A 70 8.48 3.74 3.71
N SER A 71 9.04 2.55 3.58
CA SER A 71 8.29 1.33 3.28
C SER A 71 7.19 1.07 4.31
N PHE A 72 7.48 1.15 5.61
CA PHE A 72 6.47 1.00 6.66
C PHE A 72 5.38 2.08 6.60
N LEU A 73 5.76 3.35 6.42
CA LEU A 73 4.80 4.45 6.32
C LEU A 73 3.92 4.35 5.08
N LEU A 74 4.46 3.87 3.96
CA LEU A 74 3.70 3.63 2.74
C LEU A 74 2.55 2.65 3.02
N PHE A 75 2.81 1.52 3.68
CA PHE A 75 1.76 0.56 4.06
C PHE A 75 0.66 1.22 4.91
N LEU A 76 1.04 2.00 5.93
CA LEU A 76 0.06 2.68 6.79
C LEU A 76 -0.78 3.71 6.03
N ILE A 77 -0.15 4.56 5.24
CA ILE A 77 -0.81 5.64 4.49
C ILE A 77 -1.76 5.03 3.44
N VAL A 78 -1.34 3.98 2.74
CA VAL A 78 -2.15 3.28 1.75
C VAL A 78 -3.40 2.67 2.40
N ILE A 79 -3.25 2.01 3.56
CA ILE A 79 -4.40 1.46 4.31
C ILE A 79 -5.37 2.57 4.73
N ILE A 80 -4.86 3.65 5.32
CA ILE A 80 -5.69 4.78 5.78
C ILE A 80 -6.43 5.42 4.62
N SER A 81 -5.76 5.61 3.49
CA SER A 81 -6.36 6.24 2.31
C SER A 81 -7.38 5.34 1.62
N ALA A 82 -7.05 4.06 1.41
CA ALA A 82 -7.95 3.07 0.84
C ALA A 82 -9.24 2.93 1.66
N ALA A 83 -9.13 2.89 3.00
CA ALA A 83 -10.27 2.88 3.90
C ALA A 83 -11.14 4.15 3.80
N SER A 84 -10.57 5.25 3.29
CA SER A 84 -11.26 6.54 3.15
C SER A 84 -11.85 6.77 1.75
N THR A 85 -11.74 5.80 0.83
CA THR A 85 -12.19 5.92 -0.57
C THR A 85 -13.66 6.31 -0.70
N PHE A 86 -14.56 5.63 0.02
CA PHE A 86 -16.00 5.91 -0.01
C PHE A 86 -16.52 6.73 1.18
N SER A 87 -15.65 7.51 1.83
CA SER A 87 -16.05 8.40 2.93
C SER A 87 -17.07 9.48 2.55
N SER A 88 -17.24 9.76 1.25
CA SER A 88 -18.32 10.61 0.75
C SER A 88 -19.71 9.98 0.98
N CYS A 89 -19.79 8.69 1.29
CA CYS A 89 -21.01 7.95 1.60
C CYS A 89 -21.22 7.71 3.11
N ASP A 90 -20.44 8.33 4.00
CA ASP A 90 -20.46 8.07 5.45
C ASP A 90 -21.77 8.50 6.14
N SER A 91 -22.34 9.62 5.70
CA SER A 91 -23.58 10.19 6.23
C SER A 91 -24.71 9.96 5.24
N LYS A 92 -25.94 9.76 5.73
CA LYS A 92 -27.13 9.66 4.87
C LYS A 92 -27.24 10.85 3.90
N ILE A 93 -26.99 12.06 4.39
CA ILE A 93 -27.07 13.29 3.58
C ILE A 93 -25.97 13.32 2.51
N LYS A 94 -24.73 13.02 2.89
CA LYS A 94 -23.59 12.98 1.95
C LYS A 94 -23.76 11.87 0.91
N ARG A 95 -24.27 10.71 1.33
CA ARG A 95 -24.56 9.58 0.45
C ARG A 95 -25.66 9.91 -0.55
N ILE A 96 -26.75 10.54 -0.12
CA ILE A 96 -27.80 11.01 -1.05
C ILE A 96 -27.20 11.99 -2.04
N SER A 97 -26.48 13.02 -1.56
CA SER A 97 -25.83 13.99 -2.43
C SER A 97 -24.90 13.34 -3.46
N ALA A 98 -24.01 12.44 -3.03
CA ALA A 98 -23.08 11.72 -3.89
C ALA A 98 -23.77 10.80 -4.92
N LEU A 99 -24.86 10.13 -4.51
CA LEU A 99 -25.63 9.24 -5.40
C LEU A 99 -26.51 10.00 -6.38
N THR A 100 -27.02 11.18 -6.01
CA THR A 100 -27.87 12.02 -6.89
C THR A 100 -27.12 12.77 -7.98
N LEU A 101 -25.77 12.80 -7.92
CA LEU A 101 -24.98 13.44 -8.96
C LEU A 101 -25.16 12.73 -10.30
N PRO A 102 -25.39 13.46 -11.41
CA PRO A 102 -25.61 12.90 -12.74
C PRO A 102 -24.30 12.42 -13.36
N ALA A 103 -23.77 11.33 -12.82
CA ALA A 103 -22.59 10.62 -13.30
C ALA A 103 -22.84 9.11 -13.23
N SER A 104 -22.22 8.35 -14.14
CA SER A 104 -22.31 6.88 -14.11
C SER A 104 -21.67 6.31 -12.85
N THR A 105 -22.18 5.19 -12.32
CA THR A 105 -21.57 4.48 -11.18
C THR A 105 -20.08 4.20 -11.40
N LEU A 106 -19.70 3.88 -12.64
CA LEU A 106 -18.31 3.62 -13.02
C LEU A 106 -17.46 4.89 -12.93
N GLU A 107 -17.97 6.02 -13.40
CA GLU A 107 -17.29 7.32 -13.33
C GLU A 107 -17.07 7.75 -11.87
N LYS A 108 -18.07 7.56 -11.01
CA LYS A 108 -18.00 7.81 -9.56
C LYS A 108 -16.94 6.93 -8.91
N PHE A 109 -16.97 5.62 -9.19
CA PHE A 109 -16.01 4.64 -8.68
C PHE A 109 -14.57 4.97 -9.10
N ALA A 110 -14.35 5.21 -10.39
CA ALA A 110 -13.05 5.54 -10.94
C ALA A 110 -12.47 6.82 -10.35
N THR A 111 -13.31 7.84 -10.11
CA THR A 111 -12.87 9.09 -9.48
C THR A 111 -12.45 8.88 -8.03
N CYS A 112 -13.23 8.12 -7.25
CA CYS A 112 -12.88 7.81 -5.87
C CYS A 112 -11.54 7.05 -5.76
N ILE A 113 -11.31 6.07 -6.65
CA ILE A 113 -10.03 5.35 -6.73
C ILE A 113 -8.91 6.28 -7.19
N LEU A 114 -9.12 7.10 -8.21
CA LEU A 114 -8.08 8.00 -8.72
C LEU A 114 -7.53 8.90 -7.61
N PHE A 115 -8.40 9.51 -6.79
CA PHE A 115 -7.95 10.41 -5.73
C PHE A 115 -7.47 9.73 -4.45
N ASN A 116 -8.15 8.68 -3.99
CA ASN A 116 -7.81 8.06 -2.69
C ASN A 116 -6.79 6.92 -2.83
N VAL A 117 -6.62 6.35 -4.01
CA VAL A 117 -5.69 5.26 -4.26
C VAL A 117 -4.52 5.74 -5.11
N VAL A 118 -4.76 6.22 -6.34
CA VAL A 118 -3.68 6.51 -7.28
C VAL A 118 -2.90 7.77 -6.90
N ALA A 119 -3.60 8.86 -6.60
CA ALA A 119 -2.96 10.14 -6.29
C ALA A 119 -2.11 10.10 -5.00
N ILE A 120 -2.43 9.21 -4.06
CA ILE A 120 -1.67 9.07 -2.82
C ILE A 120 -0.27 8.50 -3.07
N TYR A 121 -0.09 7.58 -4.01
CA TYR A 121 1.26 7.13 -4.38
C TYR A 121 2.09 8.27 -4.93
N ILE A 122 1.51 9.08 -5.82
CA ILE A 122 2.20 10.22 -6.42
C ILE A 122 2.65 11.20 -5.34
N VAL A 123 1.73 11.55 -4.42
CA VAL A 123 2.03 12.44 -3.28
C VAL A 123 3.09 11.84 -2.36
N PHE A 124 3.02 10.53 -2.09
CA PHE A 124 3.97 9.85 -1.23
C PHE A 124 5.38 9.83 -1.83
N PHE A 125 5.56 9.40 -3.08
CA PHE A 125 6.87 9.36 -3.72
C PHE A 125 7.46 10.75 -3.91
N ALA A 126 6.64 11.74 -4.31
CA ALA A 126 7.08 13.14 -4.35
C ALA A 126 7.52 13.62 -2.96
N GLY A 127 6.79 13.23 -1.91
CA GLY A 127 7.12 13.56 -0.53
C GLY A 127 8.39 12.91 -0.03
N VAL A 128 8.67 11.66 -0.41
CA VAL A 128 9.92 10.96 -0.09
C VAL A 128 11.12 11.71 -0.67
N LEU A 129 11.04 12.14 -1.93
CA LEU A 129 12.12 12.91 -2.56
C LEU A 129 12.34 14.24 -1.85
N ILE A 130 11.28 14.96 -1.51
CA ILE A 130 11.39 16.24 -0.78
C ILE A 130 11.97 16.02 0.62
N ALA A 131 11.52 15.00 1.35
CA ALA A 131 11.97 14.70 2.70
C ALA A 131 13.45 14.30 2.73
N ASP A 132 13.89 13.45 1.80
CA ASP A 132 15.29 13.06 1.67
C ASP A 132 16.20 14.26 1.35
N GLN A 133 15.78 15.16 0.46
CA GLN A 133 16.53 16.40 0.20
C GLN A 133 16.62 17.30 1.44
N ILE A 134 15.54 17.43 2.21
CA ILE A 134 15.55 18.19 3.46
C ILE A 134 16.50 17.55 4.49
N ARG A 135 16.51 16.22 4.60
CA ARG A 135 17.48 15.50 5.43
C ARG A 135 18.91 15.80 5.00
N VAL A 136 19.22 15.67 3.70
CA VAL A 136 20.58 15.93 3.18
C VAL A 136 21.04 17.37 3.48
N CYS A 137 20.13 18.34 3.43
CA CYS A 137 20.43 19.73 3.78
C CYS A 137 20.62 19.96 5.29
N THR A 138 19.95 19.18 6.14
CA THR A 138 19.94 19.41 7.61
C THR A 138 20.92 18.53 8.37
N ALA A 139 21.22 17.33 7.87
CA ALA A 139 22.14 16.38 8.47
C ALA A 139 23.57 16.92 8.73
N PRO A 140 24.16 17.77 7.87
CA PRO A 140 25.50 18.33 8.11
C PRO A 140 25.61 19.18 9.38
N ILE A 141 24.49 19.66 9.94
CA ILE A 141 24.48 20.51 11.15
C ILE A 141 24.94 19.73 12.39
N TYR A 142 24.69 18.42 12.44
CA TYR A 142 24.95 17.57 13.60
C TYR A 142 25.78 16.32 13.28
N ALA A 143 26.31 16.23 12.06
CA ALA A 143 27.13 15.11 11.61
C ALA A 143 28.61 15.31 11.93
N ASP A 144 29.32 14.22 12.19
CA ASP A 144 30.77 14.20 12.31
C ASP A 144 31.45 14.53 10.95
N PRO A 145 32.61 15.22 10.90
CA PRO A 145 33.26 15.62 9.65
C PRO A 145 33.60 14.47 8.68
N GLY A 146 33.64 13.22 9.15
CA GLY A 146 33.84 12.03 8.33
C GLY A 146 32.56 11.33 7.86
N ALA A 147 31.38 11.87 8.14
CA ALA A 147 30.11 11.27 7.75
C ALA A 147 29.77 11.57 6.27
N VAL A 148 29.43 10.53 5.52
CA VAL A 148 28.93 10.65 4.14
C VAL A 148 27.42 10.82 4.16
N ILE A 149 26.95 11.97 3.68
CA ILE A 149 25.52 12.29 3.56
C ILE A 149 25.21 12.43 2.08
N LYS A 150 24.31 11.57 1.57
CA LYS A 150 23.92 11.56 0.16
C LYS A 150 22.43 11.26 0.02
N PRO A 151 21.77 11.79 -1.03
CA PRO A 151 20.37 11.45 -1.30
C PRO A 151 20.23 9.97 -1.67
N ILE A 152 19.08 9.38 -1.32
CA ILE A 152 18.77 7.99 -1.65
C ILE A 152 18.58 7.86 -3.17
N PRO A 153 19.31 6.94 -3.84
CA PRO A 153 19.08 6.66 -5.25
C PRO A 153 17.70 6.01 -5.44
N LEU A 154 16.99 6.40 -6.50
CA LEU A 154 15.65 5.86 -6.81
C LEU A 154 15.63 4.33 -6.95
N SER A 155 16.74 3.72 -7.36
CA SER A 155 16.88 2.27 -7.48
C SER A 155 16.81 1.53 -6.14
N TYR A 156 17.04 2.21 -5.02
CA TYR A 156 16.91 1.65 -3.67
C TYR A 156 15.51 1.81 -3.09
N LEU A 157 14.61 2.54 -3.76
CA LEU A 157 13.20 2.54 -3.36
C LEU A 157 12.67 1.11 -3.49
N PHE A 158 12.05 0.59 -2.42
CA PHE A 158 11.60 -0.80 -2.28
C PHE A 158 12.72 -1.82 -2.02
N SER A 159 13.88 -1.38 -1.53
CA SER A 159 14.94 -2.28 -1.04
C SER A 159 14.64 -2.89 0.33
N PHE A 160 13.60 -2.42 1.02
CA PHE A 160 13.16 -2.83 2.37
C PHE A 160 14.30 -2.92 3.42
N GLY A 161 15.27 -2.01 3.35
CA GLY A 161 16.38 -1.87 4.28
C GLY A 161 17.51 -2.89 4.09
N TYR A 162 17.54 -3.60 2.96
CA TYR A 162 18.62 -4.52 2.61
C TYR A 162 19.63 -3.85 1.67
N ILE A 163 20.44 -2.93 2.22
CA ILE A 163 21.60 -2.36 1.54
C ILE A 163 22.84 -2.99 2.18
N ASP A 164 23.44 -3.95 1.48
CA ASP A 164 24.72 -4.50 1.88
C ASP A 164 25.84 -3.56 1.40
N GLY A 165 26.74 -3.20 2.32
CA GLY A 165 27.75 -2.16 2.12
C GLY A 165 28.87 -2.50 1.14
N ASN A 166 28.76 -3.66 0.48
CA ASN A 166 29.69 -4.21 -0.50
C ASN A 166 29.03 -4.58 -1.84
N THR A 167 27.71 -4.47 -1.97
CA THR A 167 27.02 -4.82 -3.22
C THR A 167 26.76 -3.58 -4.06
N ASP A 168 27.36 -3.54 -5.25
CA ASP A 168 26.99 -2.56 -6.27
C ASP A 168 25.49 -2.63 -6.54
N ILE A 169 24.87 -1.48 -6.84
CA ILE A 169 23.44 -1.33 -7.16
C ILE A 169 22.99 -2.34 -8.23
N SER A 170 23.89 -2.71 -9.15
CA SER A 170 23.67 -3.71 -10.19
C SER A 170 23.43 -5.11 -9.64
N THR A 171 24.05 -5.46 -8.52
CA THR A 171 23.92 -6.77 -7.88
C THR A 171 22.58 -6.88 -7.16
N PHE A 172 22.10 -5.79 -6.54
CA PHE A 172 20.78 -5.73 -5.91
C PHE A 172 19.64 -5.95 -6.92
N ILE A 173 19.71 -5.31 -8.09
CA ILE A 173 18.70 -5.45 -9.15
C ILE A 173 18.76 -6.84 -9.79
N ASN A 174 19.93 -7.47 -9.86
CA ASN A 174 20.12 -8.76 -10.54
C ASN A 174 19.97 -9.98 -9.62
N ASP A 175 19.86 -9.78 -8.30
CA ASP A 175 19.63 -10.87 -7.35
C ASP A 175 18.16 -11.32 -7.42
N GLU A 176 17.95 -12.56 -7.86
CA GLU A 176 16.63 -13.17 -7.98
C GLU A 176 15.86 -13.16 -6.65
N SER A 177 16.56 -13.25 -5.52
CA SER A 177 15.94 -13.26 -4.19
C SER A 177 15.38 -11.89 -3.81
N MET A 178 16.07 -10.80 -4.16
CA MET A 178 15.63 -9.43 -3.90
C MET A 178 14.47 -9.01 -4.79
N GLN A 179 14.48 -9.43 -6.07
CA GLN A 179 13.34 -9.24 -6.96
C GLN A 179 12.09 -9.95 -6.41
N ALA A 180 12.24 -11.18 -5.93
CA ALA A 180 11.13 -11.94 -5.35
C ALA A 180 10.51 -11.23 -4.12
N ILE A 181 11.34 -10.72 -3.21
CA ILE A 181 10.89 -9.96 -2.03
C ILE A 181 10.17 -8.68 -2.45
N THR A 182 10.72 -7.96 -3.42
CA THR A 182 10.12 -6.72 -3.96
C THR A 182 8.77 -6.99 -4.61
N MET A 183 8.63 -8.08 -5.38
CA MET A 183 7.36 -8.46 -6.00
C MET A 183 6.31 -8.90 -4.96
N PHE A 184 6.74 -9.62 -3.93
CA PHE A 184 5.87 -10.05 -2.83
C PHE A 184 5.32 -8.85 -2.04
N THR A 185 6.18 -7.87 -1.75
CA THR A 185 5.79 -6.67 -1.00
C THR A 185 4.88 -5.76 -1.81
N ILE A 186 5.18 -5.52 -3.10
CA ILE A 186 4.30 -4.74 -3.99
C ILE A 186 2.92 -5.40 -4.09
N THR A 187 2.85 -6.72 -4.27
CA THR A 187 1.55 -7.41 -4.33
C THR A 187 0.82 -7.41 -3.01
N GLY A 188 1.51 -7.58 -1.89
CA GLY A 188 0.92 -7.46 -0.56
C GLY A 188 0.33 -6.07 -0.31
N LEU A 189 1.03 -5.03 -0.75
CA LEU A 189 0.59 -3.64 -0.65
C LEU A 189 -0.66 -3.36 -1.50
N LEU A 190 -0.66 -3.80 -2.77
CA LEU A 190 -1.84 -3.71 -3.64
C LEU A 190 -3.02 -4.54 -3.13
N GLY A 191 -2.74 -5.70 -2.55
CA GLY A 191 -3.72 -6.58 -1.89
C GLY A 191 -4.40 -5.90 -0.70
N LEU A 192 -3.61 -5.35 0.22
CA LEU A 192 -4.13 -4.61 1.36
C LEU A 192 -4.94 -3.39 0.92
N GLN A 193 -4.47 -2.65 -0.08
CA GLN A 193 -5.22 -1.53 -0.64
C GLN A 193 -6.58 -1.96 -1.21
N ALA A 194 -6.62 -3.02 -2.02
CA ALA A 194 -7.85 -3.52 -2.62
C ALA A 194 -8.84 -4.00 -1.54
N PHE A 195 -8.34 -4.69 -0.51
CA PHE A 195 -9.13 -5.13 0.63
C PHE A 195 -9.74 -3.96 1.40
N PHE A 196 -8.94 -2.95 1.78
CA PHE A 196 -9.46 -1.79 2.49
C PHE A 196 -10.40 -0.92 1.64
N THR A 197 -10.19 -0.89 0.32
CA THR A 197 -11.14 -0.28 -0.61
C THR A 197 -12.48 -1.00 -0.56
N LEU A 198 -12.50 -2.34 -0.56
CA LEU A 198 -13.71 -3.13 -0.36
C LEU A 198 -14.36 -2.88 1.00
N CYS A 199 -13.59 -2.85 2.09
CA CYS A 199 -14.11 -2.52 3.42
C CYS A 199 -14.77 -1.14 3.44
N SER A 200 -14.20 -0.16 2.74
CA SER A 200 -14.80 1.18 2.62
C SER A 200 -16.10 1.17 1.82
N ALA A 201 -16.24 0.28 0.84
CA ALA A 201 -17.48 0.09 0.10
C ALA A 201 -18.54 -0.63 0.94
N ILE A 202 -18.17 -1.56 1.83
CA ILE A 202 -19.15 -2.29 2.67
C ILE A 202 -19.60 -1.43 3.86
N TRP A 203 -18.66 -0.79 4.57
CA TRP A 203 -18.91 -0.01 5.79
C TRP A 203 -18.30 1.39 5.71
N PRO A 204 -18.87 2.33 4.93
CA PRO A 204 -18.26 3.65 4.72
C PRO A 204 -17.92 4.37 6.04
N LYS A 205 -18.89 4.45 6.97
CA LYS A 205 -18.73 5.18 8.24
C LYS A 205 -17.67 4.62 9.20
N ARG A 206 -17.39 3.30 9.18
CA ARG A 206 -16.49 2.62 10.13
C ARG A 206 -15.41 1.79 9.42
N ALA A 207 -15.12 2.11 8.16
CA ALA A 207 -14.26 1.34 7.28
C ALA A 207 -12.89 1.01 7.88
N ARG A 208 -12.27 1.98 8.57
CA ARG A 208 -10.95 1.81 9.20
C ARG A 208 -10.95 0.71 10.27
N LEU A 209 -11.84 0.82 11.25
CA LEU A 209 -11.90 -0.12 12.37
C LEU A 209 -12.45 -1.48 11.91
N SER A 210 -13.54 -1.48 11.14
CA SER A 210 -14.14 -2.71 10.63
C SER A 210 -13.21 -3.45 9.68
N GLY A 211 -12.45 -2.73 8.84
CA GLY A 211 -11.42 -3.31 7.98
C GLY A 211 -10.34 -4.01 8.78
N PHE A 212 -9.77 -3.34 9.80
CA PHE A 212 -8.73 -3.93 10.64
C PHE A 212 -9.22 -5.16 11.42
N VAL A 213 -10.41 -5.07 12.03
CA VAL A 213 -11.03 -6.20 12.74
C VAL A 213 -11.32 -7.36 11.79
N SER A 214 -11.78 -7.08 10.57
CA SER A 214 -12.04 -8.12 9.58
C SER A 214 -10.75 -8.78 9.08
N LEU A 215 -9.68 -8.02 8.85
CA LEU A 215 -8.38 -8.54 8.47
C LEU A 215 -7.87 -9.51 9.55
N VAL A 216 -7.82 -9.05 10.81
CA VAL A 216 -7.37 -9.86 11.94
C VAL A 216 -8.27 -11.08 12.13
N GLY A 217 -9.59 -10.93 12.04
CA GLY A 217 -10.54 -12.02 12.19
C GLY A 217 -10.39 -13.09 11.11
N ILE A 218 -10.26 -12.68 9.84
CA ILE A 218 -10.02 -13.59 8.71
C ILE A 218 -8.69 -14.30 8.88
N SER A 219 -7.62 -13.58 9.25
CA SER A 219 -6.30 -14.19 9.49
C SER A 219 -6.34 -15.22 10.62
N ILE A 220 -6.98 -14.91 11.75
CA ILE A 220 -7.10 -15.86 12.86
C ILE A 220 -7.91 -17.08 12.44
N ALA A 221 -9.06 -16.89 11.80
CA ALA A 221 -9.92 -17.99 11.35
C ALA A 221 -9.22 -18.89 10.34
N PHE A 222 -8.50 -18.32 9.37
CA PHE A 222 -7.78 -19.10 8.38
C PHE A 222 -6.64 -19.91 9.00
N ASN A 223 -5.85 -19.29 9.89
CA ASN A 223 -4.78 -19.98 10.61
C ASN A 223 -5.30 -21.09 11.54
N THR A 224 -6.43 -20.87 12.22
CA THR A 224 -7.03 -21.90 13.08
C THR A 224 -7.58 -23.05 12.26
N ILE A 225 -8.31 -22.77 11.16
CA ILE A 225 -8.79 -23.82 10.24
C ILE A 225 -7.62 -24.65 9.73
N LEU A 226 -6.54 -24.00 9.24
CA LEU A 226 -5.35 -24.71 8.79
C LEU A 226 -4.76 -25.58 9.90
N PHE A 227 -4.56 -25.03 11.09
CA PHE A 227 -4.04 -25.78 12.23
C PHE A 227 -4.91 -26.99 12.58
N PHE A 228 -6.23 -26.84 12.64
CA PHE A 228 -7.17 -27.93 12.90
C PHE A 228 -7.18 -28.96 11.77
N SER A 229 -7.17 -28.52 10.51
CA SER A 229 -7.09 -29.40 9.34
C SER A 229 -5.82 -30.24 9.37
N PHE A 230 -4.66 -29.61 9.62
CA PHE A 230 -3.39 -30.33 9.77
C PHE A 230 -3.44 -31.30 10.95
N ARG A 231 -3.95 -30.86 12.11
CA ARG A 231 -4.05 -31.71 13.29
C ARG A 231 -4.97 -32.92 13.07
N LEU A 232 -6.12 -32.74 12.42
CA LEU A 232 -7.04 -33.84 12.10
C LEU A 232 -6.41 -34.84 11.15
N VAL A 233 -5.81 -34.37 10.04
CA VAL A 233 -5.15 -35.23 9.06
C VAL A 233 -3.98 -35.98 9.69
N LEU A 234 -3.12 -35.29 10.46
CA LEU A 234 -1.93 -35.91 11.05
C LEU A 234 -2.27 -36.90 12.16
N ASN A 235 -3.27 -36.60 12.99
CA ASN A 235 -3.69 -37.49 14.07
C ASN A 235 -4.43 -38.74 13.54
N MET A 236 -5.11 -38.65 12.39
CA MET A 236 -5.74 -39.82 11.76
C MET A 236 -4.73 -40.82 11.21
N TYR A 237 -3.54 -40.38 10.79
CA TYR A 237 -2.55 -41.26 10.15
C TYR A 237 -1.31 -41.56 11.01
N GLY A 238 -1.17 -40.98 12.20
CA GLY A 238 -0.01 -41.21 13.07
C GLY A 238 1.34 -40.83 12.42
N MET A 239 1.32 -39.98 11.39
CA MET A 239 2.48 -39.67 10.56
C MET A 239 3.20 -38.41 11.02
N SER A 240 4.54 -38.43 11.00
CA SER A 240 5.37 -37.23 11.00
C SER A 240 5.33 -36.58 9.62
N PHE A 241 5.22 -35.25 9.60
CA PHE A 241 4.99 -34.46 8.40
C PHE A 241 6.24 -34.46 7.50
N LYS A 242 6.17 -35.15 6.35
CA LYS A 242 6.95 -34.81 5.16
C LYS A 242 5.99 -34.22 4.15
N PHE A 243 6.25 -33.01 3.67
CA PHE A 243 5.38 -32.40 2.66
C PHE A 243 5.43 -33.32 1.43
N ARG A 244 4.30 -33.87 0.94
CA ARG A 244 4.35 -34.76 -0.25
C ARG A 244 4.94 -34.04 -1.47
N TRP A 245 4.77 -32.72 -1.49
CA TRP A 245 5.33 -31.82 -2.47
C TRP A 245 6.63 -31.15 -1.99
N GLU A 246 7.26 -31.59 -0.91
CA GLU A 246 8.48 -30.95 -0.36
C GLU A 246 9.60 -30.94 -1.38
N GLU A 247 9.82 -32.09 -2.03
CA GLU A 247 10.79 -32.24 -3.10
C GLU A 247 10.39 -31.41 -4.32
N GLN A 248 9.10 -31.39 -4.68
CA GLN A 248 8.60 -30.60 -5.81
C GLN A 248 8.62 -29.08 -5.57
N PHE A 249 8.42 -28.61 -4.34
CA PHE A 249 8.56 -27.20 -3.94
C PHE A 249 10.04 -26.81 -3.77
N ARG A 250 10.89 -27.75 -3.38
CA ARG A 250 12.34 -27.57 -3.31
C ARG A 250 12.99 -27.58 -4.70
N GLU A 251 12.43 -28.34 -5.64
CA GLU A 251 12.82 -28.37 -7.06
C GLU A 251 12.18 -27.23 -7.86
N MET A 252 11.01 -26.74 -7.45
CA MET A 252 10.41 -25.52 -7.98
C MET A 252 11.28 -24.35 -7.54
N GLY A 253 12.12 -23.86 -8.46
CA GLY A 253 12.95 -22.70 -8.20
C GLY A 253 12.12 -21.56 -7.59
N MET A 254 12.70 -20.88 -6.59
CA MET A 254 12.13 -19.69 -5.94
C MET A 254 11.46 -18.70 -6.91
N PRO A 255 12.03 -18.37 -8.09
CA PRO A 255 11.36 -17.47 -9.04
C PRO A 255 10.02 -18.01 -9.57
N THR A 256 9.91 -19.32 -9.84
CA THR A 256 8.69 -19.94 -10.35
C THR A 256 7.59 -19.92 -9.29
N PHE A 257 7.93 -20.27 -8.05
CA PHE A 257 7.01 -20.22 -6.92
C PHE A 257 6.45 -18.80 -6.71
N MET A 258 7.34 -17.80 -6.72
CA MET A 258 6.97 -16.40 -6.55
C MET A 258 6.09 -15.88 -7.69
N THR A 259 6.34 -16.32 -8.93
CA THR A 259 5.51 -15.97 -10.09
C THR A 259 4.09 -16.53 -9.95
N ILE A 260 3.96 -17.78 -9.53
CA ILE A 260 2.64 -18.40 -9.28
C ILE A 260 1.91 -17.65 -8.17
N PHE A 261 2.58 -17.36 -7.06
CA PHE A 261 2.00 -16.58 -5.97
C PHE A 261 1.53 -15.19 -6.43
N TYR A 262 2.36 -14.49 -7.19
CA TYR A 262 2.07 -13.18 -7.76
C TYR A 262 0.81 -13.21 -8.65
N THR A 263 0.73 -14.16 -9.58
CA THR A 263 -0.42 -14.29 -10.51
C THR A 263 -1.72 -14.56 -9.77
N ILE A 264 -1.72 -15.44 -8.77
CA ILE A 264 -2.89 -15.72 -7.93
C ILE A 264 -3.32 -14.46 -7.17
N ASN A 265 -2.38 -13.72 -6.59
CA ASN A 265 -2.69 -12.49 -5.86
C ASN A 265 -3.30 -11.41 -6.74
N ILE A 266 -2.82 -11.24 -7.99
CA ILE A 266 -3.43 -10.29 -8.93
C ILE A 266 -4.89 -10.64 -9.20
N ILE A 267 -5.20 -11.92 -9.42
CA ILE A 267 -6.58 -12.37 -9.67
C ILE A 267 -7.47 -12.00 -8.48
N ILE A 268 -6.99 -12.22 -7.25
CA ILE A 268 -7.70 -11.85 -6.03
C ILE A 268 -7.90 -10.33 -5.95
N ILE A 269 -6.85 -9.54 -6.22
CA ILE A 269 -6.90 -8.07 -6.22
C ILE A 269 -7.96 -7.56 -7.19
N ILE A 270 -7.97 -8.07 -8.42
CA ILE A 270 -8.98 -7.72 -9.43
C ILE A 270 -10.38 -8.09 -8.93
N GLY A 271 -10.54 -9.29 -8.36
CA GLY A 271 -11.80 -9.73 -7.75
C GLY A 271 -12.30 -8.78 -6.66
N LEU A 272 -11.42 -8.31 -5.77
CA LEU A 272 -11.77 -7.36 -4.70
C LEU A 272 -12.24 -6.00 -5.24
N TYR A 273 -11.61 -5.48 -6.29
CA TYR A 273 -12.07 -4.25 -6.94
C TYR A 273 -13.42 -4.44 -7.65
N ILE A 274 -13.63 -5.58 -8.32
CA ILE A 274 -14.91 -5.91 -8.95
C ILE A 274 -16.02 -6.00 -7.90
N LEU A 275 -15.76 -6.66 -6.77
CA LEU A 275 -16.70 -6.72 -5.65
C LEU A 275 -17.01 -5.34 -5.08
N SER A 276 -15.99 -4.49 -4.92
CA SER A 276 -16.15 -3.10 -4.47
C SER A 276 -17.06 -2.30 -5.41
N TYR A 277 -16.86 -2.46 -6.72
CA TYR A 277 -17.70 -1.81 -7.74
C TYR A 277 -19.15 -2.31 -7.71
N LYS A 278 -19.35 -3.64 -7.65
CA LYS A 278 -20.70 -4.23 -7.55
C LYS A 278 -21.42 -3.73 -6.30
N ARG A 279 -20.72 -3.64 -5.17
CA ARG A 279 -21.28 -3.12 -3.93
C ARG A 279 -21.69 -1.65 -4.05
N LEU A 280 -20.89 -0.82 -4.71
CA LEU A 280 -21.26 0.58 -4.97
C LEU A 280 -22.52 0.67 -5.85
N LYS A 281 -22.64 -0.21 -6.86
CA LYS A 281 -23.82 -0.28 -7.73
C LYS A 281 -25.08 -0.67 -6.97
N GLU A 282 -25.00 -1.64 -6.06
CA GLU A 282 -26.11 -2.01 -5.16
C GLU A 282 -26.56 -0.84 -4.27
N MET A 283 -25.63 0.03 -3.84
CA MET A 283 -25.99 1.21 -3.04
C MET A 283 -26.79 2.25 -3.82
N GLU A 284 -26.61 2.30 -5.14
CA GLU A 284 -27.32 3.23 -6.03
C GLU A 284 -28.70 2.67 -6.43
N SER A 285 -28.83 1.34 -6.49
CA SER A 285 -30.06 0.66 -6.89
C SER A 285 -31.09 0.48 -5.76
N ILE A 286 -31.23 1.42 -4.82
CA ILE A 286 -32.29 1.34 -3.81
C ILE A 286 -33.63 1.18 -4.54
N GLU A 287 -34.31 0.06 -4.29
CA GLU A 287 -35.65 -0.21 -4.84
C GLU A 287 -36.55 0.97 -4.47
N ARG A 288 -37.01 1.67 -5.50
CA ARG A 288 -38.06 2.68 -5.36
C ARG A 288 -39.42 2.03 -5.53
N TRP A 289 -39.67 0.89 -4.90
CA TRP A 289 -40.99 0.27 -4.76
C TRP A 289 -40.90 -0.95 -3.85
#